data_AF-A0A8H3HT65-F1
#
_entry.id   AF-A0A8H3HT65-F1
#
_cell.length_a   1.000
_cell.length_b   1.000
_cell.length_c   1.000
_cell.angle_alpha   90.00
_cell.angle_beta   90.00
_cell.angle_gamma   90.00
#
_symmetry.space_group_name_H-M   'P 1'
#
loop_
_entity.id
_entity.type
_entity.pdbx_description
1 polymer ?
#
loop_
_entity_poly.entity_id
_entity_poly.type
_entity_poly.pdbx_seq_one_letter_code
_entity_poly.pdbx_strand_id
1 'polypeptide(L)'
;MSQKSRFKMQMQGTYEPRWTFPQLPWGTIENPTYIQTAHGNKLLTSGWWQFARKPNYSADWVQSLTWGLCVGFCSPIPYFYSMFFFTVLVHRCGRDFERCERKYGKDWEEYCRIVPWRFIPGIY
;
A
#
# COMPACT_ATOMS: atom_id res chain seq x y z
N MET A 1 -4.44 -1.09 -3.85
CA MET A 1 -5.79 -1.02 -3.23
C MET A 1 -6.65 -2.23 -3.55
N SER A 2 -6.70 -2.67 -4.82
CA SER A 2 -7.50 -3.83 -5.26
C SER A 2 -7.31 -5.09 -4.41
N GLN A 3 -6.07 -5.58 -4.26
CA GLN A 3 -5.78 -6.80 -3.47
C GLN A 3 -6.29 -6.71 -2.03
N LYS A 4 -6.08 -5.57 -1.35
CA LYS A 4 -6.53 -5.38 0.05
C LYS A 4 -8.06 -5.31 0.14
N SER A 5 -8.70 -4.68 -0.84
CA SER A 5 -10.16 -4.58 -0.92
C SER A 5 -10.79 -5.95 -1.16
N ARG A 6 -10.28 -6.69 -2.14
CA ARG A 6 -10.78 -8.03 -2.47
C ARG A 6 -10.52 -9.02 -1.35
N PHE A 7 -9.36 -8.95 -0.70
CA PHE A 7 -9.08 -9.74 0.50
C PHE A 7 -10.14 -9.53 1.58
N LYS A 8 -10.51 -8.28 1.88
CA LYS A 8 -11.58 -7.99 2.84
C LYS A 8 -12.91 -8.61 2.41
N MET A 9 -13.28 -8.50 1.14
CA MET A 9 -14.51 -9.11 0.61
C MET A 9 -14.48 -10.63 0.71
N GLN A 10 -13.34 -11.27 0.39
CA GLN A 10 -13.15 -12.72 0.53
C GLN A 10 -13.31 -13.15 1.99
N MET A 11 -12.71 -12.41 2.93
CA MET A 11 -12.82 -12.71 4.37
C MET A 11 -14.24 -12.51 4.91
N GLN A 12 -15.06 -11.68 4.26
CA GLN A 12 -16.46 -11.41 4.61
C GLN A 12 -17.44 -12.32 3.86
N GLY A 13 -16.99 -13.15 2.92
CA GLY A 13 -17.85 -13.96 2.07
C GLY A 13 -18.68 -13.16 1.06
N THR A 14 -18.35 -11.88 0.83
CA THR A 14 -19.08 -10.96 -0.08
C THR A 14 -18.35 -10.76 -1.41
N TYR A 15 -17.37 -11.61 -1.71
CA TYR A 15 -16.58 -11.50 -2.93
C TYR A 15 -17.37 -11.99 -4.15
N GLU A 16 -17.91 -11.04 -4.88
CA GLU A 16 -18.57 -11.27 -6.17
C GLU A 16 -17.66 -10.80 -7.32
N PRO A 17 -17.10 -11.72 -8.13
CA PRO A 17 -16.28 -11.35 -9.28
C PRO A 17 -17.13 -10.65 -10.34
N ARG A 18 -16.75 -9.43 -10.72
CA ARG A 18 -17.42 -8.65 -11.77
C ARG A 18 -16.50 -8.47 -12.98
N TRP A 19 -17.05 -8.68 -14.17
CA TRP A 19 -16.33 -8.56 -15.44
C TRP A 19 -16.53 -7.21 -16.14
N THR A 20 -16.90 -6.16 -15.38
CA THR A 20 -17.18 -4.83 -15.94
C THR A 20 -15.93 -4.03 -16.33
N PHE A 21 -14.75 -4.41 -15.82
CA PHE A 21 -13.45 -3.83 -16.18
C PHE A 21 -12.41 -4.93 -16.38
N PRO A 22 -11.37 -4.70 -17.20
CA PRO A 22 -10.26 -5.63 -17.37
C PRO A 22 -9.68 -6.06 -16.02
N GLN A 23 -9.71 -7.37 -15.78
CA GLN A 23 -9.23 -7.96 -14.54
C GLN A 23 -7.75 -8.34 -14.70
N LEU A 24 -6.88 -7.75 -13.89
CA LEU A 24 -5.47 -8.13 -13.86
C LEU A 24 -5.33 -9.50 -13.16
N PRO A 25 -4.49 -10.42 -13.69
CA PRO A 25 -4.34 -11.78 -13.15
C PRO A 25 -3.83 -11.83 -11.70
N TRP A 26 -3.24 -10.75 -11.19
CA TRP A 26 -2.71 -10.61 -9.83
C TRP A 26 -3.60 -9.74 -8.91
N GLY A 27 -4.78 -9.34 -9.40
CA GLY A 27 -5.68 -8.43 -8.68
C GLY A 27 -6.33 -9.05 -7.45
N THR A 28 -6.53 -10.37 -7.48
CA THR A 28 -7.08 -11.18 -6.39
C THR A 28 -6.02 -12.18 -5.94
N ILE A 29 -5.86 -12.36 -4.63
CA ILE A 29 -4.87 -13.29 -4.08
C ILE A 29 -5.57 -14.61 -3.76
N GLU A 30 -5.01 -15.71 -4.25
CA GLU A 30 -5.40 -17.06 -3.86
C GLU A 30 -4.62 -17.47 -2.61
N ASN A 31 -5.30 -18.07 -1.63
CA ASN A 31 -4.71 -18.49 -0.35
C ASN A 31 -3.86 -17.39 0.35
N PRO A 32 -4.43 -16.21 0.65
CA PRO A 32 -3.68 -15.11 1.24
C PRO A 32 -3.21 -15.42 2.66
N THR A 33 -1.94 -15.13 2.97
CA THR A 33 -1.44 -15.08 4.34
C THR A 33 -1.85 -13.77 5.02
N TYR A 34 -2.21 -13.84 6.30
CA TYR A 34 -2.61 -12.68 7.09
C TYR A 34 -2.36 -12.92 8.59
N ILE A 35 -2.28 -11.83 9.34
CA ILE A 35 -2.25 -11.85 10.80
C ILE A 35 -3.67 -11.58 11.31
N GLN A 36 -4.17 -12.45 12.18
CA GLN A 36 -5.41 -12.22 12.90
C GLN A 36 -5.13 -11.35 14.12
N THR A 37 -5.63 -10.12 14.13
CA THR A 37 -5.45 -9.22 15.27
C THR A 37 -6.40 -9.57 16.41
N ALA A 38 -6.02 -9.26 17.64
CA ALA A 38 -6.85 -9.40 18.84
C ALA A 38 -8.15 -8.57 18.75
N HIS A 39 -8.12 -7.47 17.98
CA HIS A 39 -9.30 -6.66 17.66
C HIS A 39 -10.21 -7.24 16.56
N GLY A 40 -9.99 -8.49 16.14
CA GLY A 40 -10.83 -9.17 15.14
C GLY A 40 -10.54 -8.79 13.68
N ASN A 41 -9.70 -7.78 13.43
CA ASN A 41 -9.31 -7.39 12.07
C ASN A 41 -8.21 -8.31 11.53
N LYS A 42 -8.17 -8.49 10.20
CA LYS A 42 -7.12 -9.27 9.52
C LYS A 42 -6.15 -8.33 8.79
N LEU A 43 -4.86 -8.45 9.10
CA LEU A 43 -3.78 -7.71 8.43
C LEU A 43 -3.18 -8.58 7.32
N LEU A 44 -3.34 -8.16 6.07
CA LEU A 44 -2.85 -8.87 4.90
C LEU A 44 -1.31 -8.83 4.84
N THR A 45 -0.66 -9.99 4.73
CA THR A 45 0.80 -10.13 4.60
C THR A 45 1.23 -10.70 3.25
N SER A 46 0.30 -10.95 2.32
CA SER A 46 0.57 -11.49 0.99
C SER A 46 0.39 -10.46 -0.15
N GLY A 47 0.82 -10.84 -1.36
CA GLY A 47 0.71 -10.00 -2.55
C GLY A 47 1.67 -8.81 -2.51
N TRP A 48 1.24 -7.63 -2.94
CA TRP A 48 2.07 -6.43 -2.89
C TRP A 48 2.37 -5.97 -1.45
N TRP A 49 1.53 -6.36 -0.49
CA TRP A 49 1.67 -5.98 0.92
C TRP A 49 2.73 -6.79 1.67
N GLN A 50 3.29 -7.83 1.05
CA GLN A 50 4.43 -8.55 1.60
C GLN A 50 5.74 -7.75 1.44
N PHE A 51 5.84 -6.95 0.37
CA PHE A 51 7.06 -6.22 0.02
C PHE A 51 7.13 -4.85 0.70
N ALA A 52 5.98 -4.20 0.89
CA ALA A 52 5.91 -2.91 1.56
C ALA A 52 4.58 -2.77 2.31
N ARG A 53 4.57 -1.99 3.39
CA ARG A 53 3.35 -1.68 4.14
C ARG A 53 2.41 -0.71 3.41
N LYS A 54 2.92 0.06 2.42
CA LYS A 54 2.16 1.02 1.59
C LYS A 54 2.62 1.07 0.12
N PRO A 55 2.60 -0.06 -0.63
CA PRO A 55 2.97 -0.10 -2.06
C PRO A 55 2.14 0.84 -2.94
N ASN A 56 0.93 1.18 -2.50
CA ASN A 56 0.08 2.14 -3.19
C ASN A 56 0.67 3.55 -3.19
N TYR A 57 1.34 3.98 -2.12
CA TYR A 57 1.95 5.31 -2.09
C TYR A 57 3.18 5.40 -3.00
N SER A 58 3.92 4.30 -3.15
CA SER A 58 5.01 4.19 -4.11
C SER A 58 4.49 4.36 -5.55
N ALA A 59 3.38 3.69 -5.88
CA ALA A 59 2.73 3.84 -7.19
C ALA A 59 2.22 5.27 -7.43
N ASP A 60 1.58 5.89 -6.43
CA ASP A 60 1.09 7.27 -6.51
C ASP A 60 2.26 8.25 -6.77
N TRP A 61 3.41 8.04 -6.11
CA TRP A 61 4.60 8.87 -6.33
C TRP A 61 5.26 8.63 -7.68
N VAL A 62 5.38 7.38 -8.14
CA VAL A 62 5.89 7.07 -9.48
C VAL A 62 5.03 7.73 -10.56
N GLN A 63 3.71 7.73 -10.39
CA GLN A 63 2.80 8.44 -11.29
C GLN A 63 3.07 9.95 -11.29
N SER A 64 3.19 10.59 -10.12
CA SER A 64 3.48 12.03 -10.04
C SER A 64 4.84 12.39 -10.65
N LEU A 65 5.85 11.53 -10.47
CA LEU A 65 7.16 11.70 -11.07
C LEU A 65 7.10 11.58 -12.60
N THR A 66 6.32 10.63 -13.11
CA THR A 66 6.18 10.41 -14.56
C THR A 66 5.59 11.63 -15.25
N TRP A 67 4.65 12.34 -14.62
CA TRP A 67 4.12 13.59 -15.14
C TRP A 67 5.18 14.68 -15.30
N GLY A 68 6.12 14.78 -14.35
CA GLY A 68 7.26 15.69 -14.47
C GLY A 68 8.24 15.25 -15.58
N LEU A 69 8.50 13.94 -15.66
CA LEU A 69 9.39 13.35 -16.67
C LEU A 69 8.91 13.56 -18.10
N CYS A 70 7.61 13.72 -18.34
CA CYS A 70 7.07 14.07 -19.67
C CYS A 70 7.66 15.37 -20.23
N VAL A 71 8.10 16.30 -19.38
CA VAL A 71 8.71 17.58 -19.79
C VAL A 71 10.23 17.44 -20.01
N GLY A 72 10.83 16.32 -19.61
CA GLY A 72 12.27 16.12 -19.65
C GLY A 72 13.02 17.10 -18.75
N PHE A 73 14.16 17.61 -19.20
CA PHE A 73 15.02 18.52 -18.44
C PHE A 73 14.78 20.01 -18.74
N CYS A 74 13.69 20.35 -19.42
CA CYS A 74 13.41 21.71 -19.88
C CYS A 74 13.15 22.70 -18.74
N SER A 75 12.59 22.23 -17.61
CA SER A 75 12.33 23.06 -16.43
C SER A 75 12.28 22.22 -15.16
N PRO A 76 12.77 22.72 -14.02
CA PRO A 76 12.62 22.05 -12.72
C PRO A 76 11.21 22.23 -12.12
N ILE A 77 10.41 23.18 -12.60
CA ILE A 77 9.10 23.53 -12.03
C ILE A 77 8.13 22.33 -12.00
N PRO A 78 7.98 21.52 -13.07
CA PRO A 78 7.10 20.35 -13.05
C PRO A 78 7.46 19.31 -11.97
N TYR A 79 8.73 19.22 -11.58
CA TYR A 79 9.21 18.28 -10.56
C TYR A 79 8.85 18.72 -9.14
N PHE A 80 8.55 20.00 -8.93
CA PHE A 80 8.13 20.52 -7.63
C PHE A 80 6.90 19.78 -7.09
N TYR A 81 5.94 19.47 -7.96
CA TYR A 81 4.76 18.69 -7.57
C TYR A 81 5.13 17.31 -7.03
N SER A 82 6.01 16.57 -7.73
CA SER A 82 6.42 15.23 -7.30
C SER A 82 7.17 15.26 -5.95
N MET A 83 8.05 16.25 -5.75
CA MET A 83 8.78 16.45 -4.49
C MET A 83 7.87 16.83 -3.32
N PHE A 84 6.96 17.78 -3.55
CA PHE A 84 5.95 18.15 -2.56
C PHE A 84 5.07 16.95 -2.19
N PHE A 85 4.59 16.21 -3.20
CA PHE A 85 3.73 15.06 -3.01
C PHE A 85 4.44 13.93 -2.24
N PHE A 86 5.72 13.68 -2.53
CA PHE A 86 6.54 12.74 -1.75
C PHE A 86 6.57 13.10 -0.26
N THR A 87 6.82 14.37 0.05
CA THR A 87 6.87 14.86 1.44
C THR A 87 5.54 14.65 2.15
N VAL A 88 4.42 14.98 1.49
CA VAL A 88 3.07 14.76 2.03
C VAL A 88 2.80 13.27 2.25
N LEU A 89 3.24 12.39 1.34
CA LEU A 89 3.06 10.95 1.47
C LEU A 89 3.87 10.37 2.64
N VAL A 90 5.11 10.82 2.84
CA VAL A 90 5.95 10.41 3.99
C VAL A 90 5.28 10.81 5.30
N HIS A 91 4.83 12.07 5.42
CA HIS A 91 4.12 12.55 6.59
C HIS A 91 2.80 11.78 6.83
N ARG A 92 2.03 11.53 5.76
CA ARG A 92 0.80 10.74 5.81
C ARG A 92 1.07 9.31 6.28
N CYS A 93 2.16 8.70 5.82
CA CYS A 93 2.54 7.35 6.19
C CYS A 93 2.91 7.25 7.66
N GLY A 94 3.66 8.22 8.19
CA GLY A 94 4.00 8.28 9.62
C GLY A 94 2.76 8.32 10.50
N ARG A 95 1.82 9.22 10.19
CA ARG A 95 0.56 9.34 10.94
C ARG A 95 -0.32 8.09 10.87
N ASP A 96 -0.32 7.40 9.73
CA ASP A 96 -1.08 6.16 9.55
C ASP A 96 -0.48 5.03 10.40
N PHE A 97 0.85 4.92 10.44
CA PHE A 97 1.52 3.91 11.27
C PHE A 97 1.37 4.17 12.76
N GLU A 98 1.47 5.41 13.21
CA GLU A 98 1.23 5.75 14.62
C GLU A 98 -0.21 5.41 15.05
N ARG A 99 -1.19 5.60 14.14
CA ARG A 99 -2.58 5.18 14.38
C ARG A 99 -2.72 3.65 14.39
N CYS A 100 -2.04 2.95 13.50
CA CYS A 100 -2.06 1.48 13.45
C CYS A 100 -1.38 0.85 14.66
N GLU A 101 -0.25 1.39 15.10
CA GLU A 101 0.46 0.97 16.30
C GLU A 101 -0.42 1.14 17.54
N ARG A 102 -1.02 2.32 17.72
CA ARG A 102 -1.96 2.56 18.83
C ARG A 102 -3.19 1.66 18.81
N LYS A 103 -3.64 1.25 17.61
CA LYS A 103 -4.84 0.40 17.45
C LYS A 103 -4.54 -1.09 17.62
N TYR A 104 -3.43 -1.58 17.07
CA TYR A 104 -3.16 -3.01 16.96
C TYR A 104 -2.04 -3.49 17.90
N GLY A 105 -1.28 -2.58 18.52
CA GLY A 105 -0.27 -2.89 19.54
C GLY A 105 0.68 -4.00 19.11
N LYS A 106 0.72 -5.10 19.88
CA LYS A 106 1.60 -6.25 19.63
C LYS A 106 1.41 -6.89 18.24
N ASP A 107 0.18 -6.90 17.73
CA ASP A 107 -0.09 -7.44 16.39
C ASP A 107 0.51 -6.55 15.29
N TRP A 108 0.64 -5.24 15.56
CA TRP A 108 1.33 -4.31 14.66
C TRP A 108 2.83 -4.53 14.68
N GLU A 109 3.43 -4.78 15.84
CA GLU A 109 4.86 -5.09 15.96
C GLU A 109 5.22 -6.33 15.16
N GLU A 110 4.42 -7.41 15.28
CA GLU A 110 4.62 -8.62 14.49
C GLU A 110 4.44 -8.36 13.00
N TYR A 111 3.41 -7.57 12.62
CA TYR A 111 3.24 -7.15 11.23
C TYR A 111 4.44 -6.37 10.70
N CYS A 112 4.99 -5.46 11.49
CA CYS A 112 6.18 -4.67 11.16
C CYS A 112 7.44 -5.53 11.04
N ARG A 113 7.53 -6.64 11.78
CA ARG A 113 8.61 -7.61 11.68
C ARG A 113 8.53 -8.45 10.40
N ILE A 114 7.33 -8.86 10.00
CA ILE A 114 7.12 -9.62 8.75
C ILE A 114 7.33 -8.73 7.52
N VAL A 115 6.81 -7.50 7.56
CA VAL A 115 6.89 -6.55 6.44
C VAL A 115 7.69 -5.33 6.89
N PRO A 116 9.04 -5.36 6.84
CA PRO A 116 9.89 -4.33 7.43
C PRO A 116 9.87 -3.00 6.65
N TRP A 117 9.54 -3.03 5.37
CA TRP A 117 9.61 -1.85 4.48
C TRP A 117 8.31 -1.04 4.51
N ARG A 118 8.44 0.29 4.57
CA ARG A 118 7.33 1.24 4.58
C ARG A 118 6.84 1.51 3.16
N PHE A 119 7.76 1.89 2.28
CA PHE A 119 7.50 2.61 1.04
C PHE A 119 8.32 2.07 -0.14
N ILE A 120 9.62 1.88 0.02
CA ILE A 120 10.52 1.35 -1.02
C ILE A 120 11.30 0.18 -0.41
N PRO A 121 11.09 -1.05 -0.91
CA PRO A 121 11.86 -2.21 -0.44
C PRO A 121 13.37 -1.94 -0.56
N GLY A 122 14.12 -2.15 0.51
CA GLY A 122 15.57 -1.96 0.54
C GLY A 122 16.05 -0.55 0.92
N ILE A 123 15.16 0.45 0.99
CA ILE A 123 15.52 1.83 1.34
C ILE A 123 14.74 2.32 2.55
N TYR A 124 13.40 2.18 2.50
CA TYR A 124 12.51 2.75 3.50
C TYR A 124 11.21 1.95 3.65
#